data_AF-A0A3M6WTE4-F1
#
_entry.id   AF-A0A3M6WTE4-F1
#
_cell.length_a   1.000
_cell.length_b   1.000
_cell.length_c   1.000
_cell.angle_alpha   90.00
_cell.angle_beta   90.00
_cell.angle_gamma   90.00
#
_symmetry.space_group_name_H-M   'P 1'
#
loop_
_entity.id
_entity.type
_entity.pdbx_description
1 polymer ?
#
loop_
_entity_poly.entity_id
_entity_poly.type
_entity_poly.pdbx_seq_one_letter_code
_entity_poly.pdbx_strand_id
1 'polypeptide(L)'
;MGWLWSSSPSSVTPTQDQNQNQPDPDTAPNAEPAHRSFALSEDQRNRIFGSATSRPDSNSTDRHDKKSDAEIENWLNSFSSTSSSSDGTKAAETPTSEPTSEPTPSSATSRYNEDGALNITPAALAPRTMSCRQAFDAAFYCQSLGGKFNDVYRFGKVQDCSEHWGAFWFCMRNRTLPGKDKEEMIAQYYLDRDERRKKERGSSEDVWEIRTKGVERAFHRDPDTEEGAVPMQE
;
A
#
# COMPACT_ATOMS: atom_id res chain seq x y z
N MET A 1 4.00 -38.36 6.61
CA MET A 1 5.14 -37.43 6.63
C MET A 1 4.95 -36.47 7.79
N GLY A 2 5.40 -36.88 8.98
CA GLY A 2 5.21 -36.12 10.22
C GLY A 2 6.31 -35.08 10.39
N TRP A 3 5.91 -33.84 10.71
CA TRP A 3 6.82 -32.74 11.00
C TRP A 3 7.23 -32.81 12.47
N LEU A 4 8.49 -33.14 12.73
CA LEU A 4 9.10 -33.14 14.06
C LEU A 4 9.77 -31.78 14.29
N TRP A 5 9.32 -31.06 15.31
CA TRP A 5 9.93 -29.85 15.84
C TRP A 5 10.58 -30.27 17.16
N SER A 6 11.90 -30.32 17.18
CA SER A 6 12.70 -30.57 18.39
C SER A 6 13.02 -29.22 19.03
N SER A 7 12.60 -29.05 20.28
CA SER A 7 13.00 -27.91 21.13
C SER A 7 13.94 -28.44 22.20
N SER A 8 15.20 -28.02 22.17
CA SER A 8 16.15 -28.26 23.26
C SER A 8 16.23 -27.03 24.17
N PRO A 9 16.01 -27.16 25.48
CA PRO A 9 16.30 -26.11 26.45
C PRO A 9 17.74 -26.27 26.98
N SER A 10 18.50 -25.18 27.07
CA SER A 10 19.77 -25.15 27.81
C SER A 10 19.55 -24.47 29.16
N SER A 11 19.58 -25.29 30.21
CA SER A 11 19.67 -24.90 31.60
C SER A 11 21.13 -24.66 31.99
N VAL A 12 21.44 -23.58 32.71
CA VAL A 12 22.52 -23.55 33.72
C VAL A 12 22.23 -22.47 34.77
N THR A 13 22.30 -22.89 36.03
CA THR A 13 22.02 -22.19 37.28
C THR A 13 23.31 -21.52 37.84
N PRO A 14 23.34 -20.91 39.05
CA PRO A 14 23.99 -19.62 39.29
C PRO A 14 25.32 -19.73 40.05
N THR A 15 26.12 -18.66 40.05
CA THR A 15 27.16 -18.48 41.08
C THR A 15 27.06 -17.08 41.66
N GLN A 16 26.85 -17.09 42.97
CA GLN A 16 26.79 -15.98 43.90
C GLN A 16 28.23 -15.68 44.34
N ASP A 17 28.66 -14.43 44.29
CA ASP A 17 29.73 -13.94 45.17
C ASP A 17 29.47 -12.49 45.55
N GLN A 18 29.53 -12.23 46.86
CA GLN A 18 29.38 -10.93 47.48
C GLN A 18 30.78 -10.37 47.78
N ASN A 19 31.06 -9.10 47.46
CA ASN A 19 31.61 -8.18 48.47
C ASN A 19 31.60 -6.69 48.08
N GLN A 20 30.96 -5.90 48.96
CA GLN A 20 31.22 -4.53 49.45
C GLN A 20 32.14 -3.57 48.66
N ASN A 21 31.62 -2.42 48.20
CA ASN A 21 31.75 -1.10 48.87
C ASN A 21 31.21 0.07 48.00
N GLN A 22 30.74 1.11 48.68
CA GLN A 22 29.98 2.30 48.25
C GLN A 22 30.88 3.43 47.66
N PRO A 23 30.37 4.67 47.39
CA PRO A 23 29.77 5.25 46.18
C PRO A 23 30.68 6.24 45.35
N ASP A 24 30.13 6.73 44.23
CA ASP A 24 30.47 7.82 43.24
C ASP A 24 31.38 9.02 43.68
N PRO A 25 31.91 9.93 42.80
CA PRO A 25 31.44 10.31 41.43
C PRO A 25 32.51 10.67 40.35
N ASP A 26 31.99 10.99 39.15
CA ASP A 26 32.56 11.85 38.10
C ASP A 26 33.78 11.36 37.28
N THR A 27 33.53 11.03 36.01
CA THR A 27 34.24 11.59 34.82
C THR A 27 33.58 11.05 33.54
N ALA A 28 32.96 11.93 32.75
CA ALA A 28 32.61 11.63 31.36
C ALA A 28 33.85 11.77 30.46
N PRO A 29 33.97 10.95 29.41
CA PRO A 29 34.07 11.58 28.09
C PRO A 29 33.27 10.85 27.00
N ASN A 30 32.49 11.66 26.28
CA ASN A 30 32.35 11.69 24.82
C ASN A 30 32.44 10.36 24.03
N ALA A 31 31.31 9.90 23.50
CA ALA A 31 31.28 9.03 22.33
C ALA A 31 30.01 9.29 21.48
N GLU A 32 30.24 9.58 20.20
CA GLU A 32 29.26 9.74 19.11
C GLU A 32 28.24 8.58 19.02
N PRO A 33 27.04 8.83 18.48
CA PRO A 33 26.03 7.80 18.30
C PRO A 33 26.47 6.79 17.24
N ALA A 34 26.73 5.55 17.66
CA ALA A 34 26.95 4.44 16.75
C ALA A 34 25.73 4.24 15.84
N HIS A 35 25.87 4.62 14.56
CA HIS A 35 24.93 4.25 13.51
C HIS A 35 24.81 2.72 13.47
N ARG A 36 23.70 2.19 13.97
CA ARG A 36 23.36 0.76 13.80
C ARG A 36 22.98 0.55 12.33
N SER A 37 23.92 0.06 11.54
CA SER A 37 23.64 -0.43 10.20
C SER A 37 22.81 -1.71 10.30
N PHE A 38 21.49 -1.60 10.11
CA PHE A 38 20.60 -2.74 9.94
C PHE A 38 20.74 -3.38 8.54
N ALA A 39 21.97 -3.51 8.04
CA ALA A 39 22.25 -4.23 6.81
C ALA A 39 22.46 -5.71 7.17
N LEU A 40 21.69 -6.58 6.52
CA LEU A 40 21.90 -8.03 6.61
C LEU A 40 23.31 -8.34 6.11
N SER A 41 24.03 -9.22 6.80
CA SER A 41 25.32 -9.69 6.30
C SER A 41 25.14 -10.40 4.95
N GLU A 42 26.18 -10.37 4.12
CA GLU A 42 26.17 -11.01 2.80
C GLU A 42 25.77 -12.50 2.91
N ASP A 43 26.22 -13.18 3.98
CA ASP A 43 25.84 -14.57 4.29
C ASP A 43 24.35 -14.73 4.64
N GLN A 44 23.79 -13.80 5.41
CA GLN A 44 22.37 -13.81 5.74
C GLN A 44 21.51 -13.53 4.51
N ARG A 45 21.98 -12.64 3.63
CA ARG A 45 21.34 -12.37 2.33
C ARG A 45 21.37 -13.59 1.43
N ASN A 46 22.50 -14.28 1.34
CA ASN A 46 22.66 -15.50 0.53
C ASN A 46 21.79 -16.66 1.02
N ARG A 47 21.54 -16.77 2.33
CA ARG A 47 20.62 -17.78 2.88
C ARG A 47 19.14 -17.47 2.63
N ILE A 48 18.75 -16.21 2.73
CA ILE A 48 17.33 -15.80 2.59
C ILE A 48 16.92 -15.73 1.12
N PHE A 49 17.78 -15.20 0.26
CA PHE A 49 17.46 -14.94 -1.15
C PHE A 49 18.11 -15.92 -2.12
N GLY A 50 19.02 -16.79 -1.66
CA GLY A 50 19.82 -17.67 -2.51
C GLY A 50 20.91 -16.90 -3.27
N SER A 51 22.06 -17.54 -3.51
CA SER A 51 23.06 -16.99 -4.42
C SER A 51 22.54 -17.09 -5.85
N ALA A 52 22.40 -15.97 -6.56
CA ALA A 52 22.26 -15.96 -8.01
C ALA A 52 23.60 -16.36 -8.64
N THR A 53 23.94 -17.65 -8.53
CA THR A 53 24.99 -18.28 -9.30
C THR A 53 24.32 -19.36 -10.10
N SER A 54 24.17 -19.05 -11.38
CA SER A 54 23.75 -19.94 -12.46
C SER A 54 24.38 -21.32 -12.24
N ARG A 55 23.53 -22.31 -11.96
CA ARG A 55 23.89 -23.73 -12.12
C ARG A 55 23.93 -24.02 -13.62
N PRO A 56 25.08 -24.37 -14.23
CA PRO A 56 25.06 -25.06 -15.50
C PRO A 56 24.75 -26.53 -15.19
N ASP A 57 23.63 -27.03 -15.71
CA ASP A 57 23.49 -28.39 -16.25
C ASP A 57 22.01 -28.78 -16.36
N SER A 58 21.44 -28.50 -17.54
CA SER A 58 20.61 -29.49 -18.24
C SER A 58 20.67 -29.18 -19.75
N ASN A 59 21.37 -30.04 -20.48
CA ASN A 59 21.84 -29.82 -21.85
C ASN A 59 20.74 -30.06 -22.91
N SER A 60 19.49 -29.63 -22.64
CA SER A 60 18.37 -29.77 -23.60
C SER A 60 17.42 -28.57 -23.70
N THR A 61 17.53 -27.58 -22.81
CA THR A 61 16.67 -26.37 -22.84
C THR A 61 17.29 -25.20 -23.59
N ASP A 62 18.62 -25.15 -23.74
CA ASP A 62 19.35 -24.03 -24.36
C ASP A 62 18.92 -23.76 -25.82
N ARG A 63 18.51 -24.82 -26.55
CA ARG A 63 18.01 -24.67 -27.93
C ARG A 63 16.58 -24.15 -28.01
N HIS A 64 15.76 -24.46 -27.00
CA HIS A 64 14.38 -23.98 -26.92
C HIS A 64 14.37 -22.52 -26.45
N ASP A 65 15.18 -22.19 -25.44
CA ASP A 65 15.30 -20.83 -24.90
C ASP A 65 15.87 -19.86 -25.95
N LYS A 66 16.92 -20.26 -26.69
CA LYS A 66 17.43 -19.45 -27.82
C LYS A 66 16.41 -19.25 -28.94
N LYS A 67 15.49 -20.21 -29.14
CA LYS A 67 14.44 -20.07 -30.14
C LYS A 67 13.34 -19.13 -29.66
N SER A 68 12.93 -19.21 -28.40
CA SER A 68 11.94 -18.28 -27.84
C SER A 68 12.47 -16.85 -27.79
N ASP A 69 13.75 -16.65 -27.45
CA ASP A 69 14.36 -15.32 -27.40
C ASP A 69 14.37 -14.68 -28.79
N ALA A 70 14.70 -15.44 -29.84
CA ALA A 70 14.65 -14.96 -31.21
C ALA A 70 13.22 -14.62 -31.68
N GLU A 71 12.21 -15.37 -31.24
CA GLU A 71 10.81 -15.08 -31.55
C GLU A 71 10.31 -13.81 -30.84
N ILE A 72 10.74 -13.59 -29.60
CA ILE A 72 10.42 -12.38 -28.81
C ILE A 72 11.11 -11.14 -29.40
N GLU A 73 12.36 -11.23 -29.82
CA GLU A 73 13.07 -10.12 -30.48
C GLU A 73 12.39 -9.75 -31.80
N ASN A 74 11.96 -10.74 -32.59
CA ASN A 74 11.24 -10.48 -33.83
C ASN A 74 9.87 -9.82 -33.58
N TRP A 75 9.19 -10.23 -32.50
CA TRP A 75 7.94 -9.60 -32.05
C TRP A 75 8.16 -8.15 -31.58
N LEU A 76 9.20 -7.86 -30.78
CA LEU A 76 9.55 -6.51 -30.35
C LEU A 76 9.89 -5.59 -31.54
N ASN A 77 10.64 -6.10 -32.52
CA ASN A 77 11.01 -5.35 -33.72
C ASN A 77 9.79 -5.00 -34.60
N SER A 78 8.72 -5.78 -34.54
CA SER A 78 7.48 -5.48 -35.27
C SER A 78 6.77 -4.22 -34.75
N PHE A 79 6.83 -3.96 -33.44
CA PHE A 79 6.29 -2.74 -32.84
C PHE A 79 7.17 -1.53 -33.15
N SER A 80 8.49 -1.68 -33.06
CA SER A 80 9.46 -0.61 -33.40
C SER A 80 9.39 -0.21 -34.88
N SER A 81 9.16 -1.18 -35.77
CA SER A 81 8.99 -0.93 -37.20
C SER A 81 7.66 -0.23 -37.50
N THR A 82 6.61 -0.51 -36.71
CA THR A 82 5.31 0.16 -36.81
C THR A 82 5.35 1.59 -36.26
N SER A 83 6.18 1.89 -35.25
CA SER A 83 6.40 3.26 -34.78
C SER A 83 7.26 4.12 -35.71
N SER A 84 7.90 3.53 -36.72
CA SER A 84 8.80 4.23 -37.65
C SER A 84 8.13 4.72 -38.93
N SER A 85 6.81 4.51 -39.09
CA SER A 85 6.02 4.99 -40.24
C SER A 85 5.02 6.10 -39.87
N SER A 86 5.48 7.05 -39.05
CA SER A 86 4.85 8.36 -38.91
C SER A 86 5.93 9.44 -39.02
N ASP A 87 5.91 10.10 -40.17
CA ASP A 87 6.73 11.23 -40.59
C ASP A 87 6.72 12.39 -39.57
N GLY A 88 7.86 13.09 -39.40
CA GLY A 88 7.87 14.42 -38.78
C GLY A 88 8.97 14.76 -37.75
N THR A 89 10.11 15.22 -38.26
CA THR A 89 11.05 16.22 -37.68
C THR A 89 12.02 15.87 -36.54
N LYS A 90 13.30 16.02 -36.90
CA LYS A 90 14.55 15.99 -36.12
C LYS A 90 14.85 17.39 -35.58
N ALA A 91 15.28 17.51 -34.31
CA ALA A 91 16.51 18.20 -33.87
C ALA A 91 16.49 18.39 -32.34
N ALA A 92 17.64 18.08 -31.73
CA ALA A 92 17.93 18.26 -30.33
C ALA A 92 18.28 19.72 -30.01
N GLU A 93 17.90 20.21 -28.82
CA GLU A 93 18.70 21.12 -28.00
C GLU A 93 18.11 21.21 -26.59
N THR A 94 18.98 21.01 -25.60
CA THR A 94 18.73 21.26 -24.17
C THR A 94 18.73 22.76 -23.91
N PRO A 95 17.82 23.29 -23.07
CA PRO A 95 18.32 23.96 -21.88
C PRO A 95 17.47 23.76 -20.62
N THR A 96 18.19 23.82 -19.49
CA THR A 96 17.80 24.48 -18.23
C THR A 96 16.60 23.96 -17.44
N SER A 97 16.97 23.40 -16.29
CA SER A 97 16.17 23.14 -15.11
C SER A 97 15.46 24.39 -14.59
N GLU A 98 14.14 24.35 -14.46
CA GLU A 98 13.35 25.09 -13.47
C GLU A 98 12.15 24.23 -13.02
N PRO A 99 11.72 24.34 -11.76
CA PRO A 99 10.91 23.34 -11.09
C PRO A 99 9.45 23.46 -11.54
N THR A 100 9.01 22.51 -12.38
CA THR A 100 7.58 22.37 -12.70
C THR A 100 6.90 21.61 -11.56
N SER A 101 6.17 22.41 -10.81
CA SER A 101 5.11 22.09 -9.86
C SER A 101 4.48 20.72 -10.04
N GLU A 102 4.63 19.93 -8.98
CA GLU A 102 3.77 18.84 -8.55
C GLU A 102 2.29 19.09 -8.93
N PRO A 103 1.60 18.12 -9.57
CA PRO A 103 0.16 18.23 -9.77
C PRO A 103 -0.52 18.17 -8.41
N THR A 104 -0.79 19.35 -7.85
CA THR A 104 -1.63 19.51 -6.67
C THR A 104 -2.97 18.84 -6.95
N PRO A 105 -3.45 17.89 -6.12
CA PRO A 105 -4.81 17.39 -6.20
C PRO A 105 -5.79 18.48 -5.73
N SER A 106 -5.92 19.54 -6.51
CA SER A 106 -6.83 20.66 -6.24
C SER A 106 -8.17 20.39 -6.89
N SER A 107 -8.99 19.61 -6.16
CA SER A 107 -10.45 19.78 -6.04
C SER A 107 -10.93 18.83 -4.95
N ALA A 108 -10.35 18.95 -3.75
CA ALA A 108 -11.02 18.47 -2.57
C ALA A 108 -12.14 19.48 -2.27
N THR A 109 -13.34 19.22 -2.75
CA THR A 109 -14.55 19.90 -2.28
C THR A 109 -14.49 19.97 -0.76
N SER A 110 -14.62 21.19 -0.21
CA SER A 110 -14.58 21.43 1.23
C SER A 110 -15.49 20.44 1.93
N ARG A 111 -14.91 19.58 2.79
CA ARG A 111 -15.69 18.68 3.66
C ARG A 111 -16.35 19.43 4.81
N TYR A 112 -16.33 20.76 4.79
CA TYR A 112 -16.94 21.63 5.79
C TYR A 112 -18.17 22.30 5.20
N ASN A 113 -19.25 22.31 5.98
CA ASN A 113 -20.41 23.15 5.75
C ASN A 113 -20.03 24.63 5.90
N GLU A 114 -20.89 25.53 5.42
CA GLU A 114 -20.78 26.98 5.62
C GLU A 114 -20.67 27.36 7.12
N ASP A 115 -21.22 26.53 8.01
CA ASP A 115 -21.15 26.68 9.47
C ASP A 115 -19.83 26.20 10.10
N GLY A 116 -18.86 25.75 9.30
CA GLY A 116 -17.58 25.20 9.76
C GLY A 116 -17.65 23.78 10.32
N ALA A 117 -18.84 23.17 10.40
CA ALA A 117 -19.02 21.77 10.80
C ALA A 117 -18.69 20.81 9.64
N LEU A 118 -18.11 19.64 9.93
CA LEU A 118 -17.84 18.60 8.93
C LEU A 118 -19.15 18.10 8.31
N ASN A 119 -19.26 18.11 6.98
CA ASN A 119 -20.38 17.53 6.26
C ASN A 119 -20.22 16.01 6.17
N ILE A 120 -21.01 15.28 6.95
CA ILE A 120 -20.95 13.81 7.08
C ILE A 120 -22.05 13.13 6.25
N THR A 121 -22.68 13.85 5.32
CA THR A 121 -23.73 13.24 4.47
C THR A 121 -23.11 12.25 3.47
N PRO A 122 -23.78 11.13 3.16
CA PRO A 122 -23.23 10.11 2.25
C PRO A 122 -22.86 10.68 0.87
N ALA A 123 -23.60 11.68 0.39
CA ALA A 123 -23.32 12.37 -0.87
C ALA A 123 -22.02 13.20 -0.85
N ALA A 124 -21.61 13.71 0.33
CA ALA A 124 -20.35 14.42 0.53
C ALA A 124 -19.15 13.48 0.74
N LEU A 125 -19.40 12.25 1.21
CA LEU A 125 -18.37 11.22 1.38
C LEU A 125 -18.04 10.50 0.06
N ALA A 126 -18.97 10.46 -0.89
CA ALA A 126 -18.78 9.78 -2.16
C ALA A 126 -17.61 10.41 -2.95
N PRO A 127 -16.62 9.60 -3.40
CA PRO A 127 -15.51 10.13 -4.17
C PRO A 127 -16.00 10.64 -5.53
N ARG A 128 -15.48 11.79 -5.95
CA ARG A 128 -15.83 12.46 -7.21
C ARG A 128 -14.84 12.18 -8.33
N THR A 129 -13.69 11.60 -7.99
CA THR A 129 -12.63 11.27 -8.94
C THR A 129 -12.38 9.77 -8.97
N MET A 130 -12.06 9.25 -10.15
CA MET A 130 -11.67 7.86 -10.33
C MET A 130 -10.59 7.77 -11.41
N SER A 131 -9.65 6.83 -11.26
CA SER A 131 -8.61 6.58 -12.26
C SER A 131 -8.85 5.23 -12.95
N CYS A 132 -8.91 5.23 -14.29
CA CYS A 132 -9.23 4.02 -15.05
C CYS A 132 -8.10 2.98 -14.97
N ARG A 133 -6.85 3.45 -14.85
CA ARG A 133 -5.69 2.57 -14.68
C ARG A 133 -5.76 1.81 -13.36
N GLN A 134 -6.05 2.48 -12.26
CA GLN A 134 -6.18 1.82 -10.96
C GLN A 134 -7.38 0.87 -10.92
N ALA A 135 -8.48 1.24 -11.58
CA ALA A 135 -9.64 0.35 -11.72
C ALA A 135 -9.29 -0.93 -12.50
N PHE A 136 -8.48 -0.81 -13.56
CA PHE A 136 -7.96 -1.96 -14.30
C PHE A 136 -7.04 -2.81 -13.44
N ASP A 137 -6.06 -2.20 -12.76
CA ASP A 137 -5.09 -2.92 -11.92
C ASP A 137 -5.81 -3.71 -10.81
N ALA A 138 -6.86 -3.13 -10.20
CA ALA A 138 -7.69 -3.81 -9.22
C ALA A 138 -8.48 -5.00 -9.81
N ALA A 139 -9.05 -4.84 -11.01
CA ALA A 139 -9.78 -5.91 -11.69
C ALA A 139 -8.85 -7.07 -12.10
N PHE A 140 -7.68 -6.73 -12.64
CA PHE A 140 -6.67 -7.70 -13.04
C PHE A 140 -6.11 -8.45 -11.83
N TYR A 141 -5.80 -7.74 -10.73
CA TYR A 141 -5.32 -8.36 -9.51
C TYR A 141 -6.33 -9.35 -8.94
N CYS A 142 -7.63 -9.00 -8.93
CA CYS A 142 -8.68 -9.91 -8.49
C CYS A 142 -8.75 -11.20 -9.32
N GLN A 143 -8.52 -11.11 -10.63
CA GLN A 143 -8.55 -12.29 -11.51
C GLN A 143 -7.23 -13.08 -11.50
N SER A 144 -6.14 -12.47 -11.07
CA SER A 144 -4.84 -13.11 -10.99
C SER A 144 -4.83 -14.26 -9.98
N LEU A 145 -3.98 -15.27 -10.24
CA LEU A 145 -3.81 -16.42 -9.34
C LEU A 145 -3.40 -15.97 -7.91
N GLY A 146 -2.59 -14.92 -7.81
CA GLY A 146 -2.19 -14.35 -6.52
C GLY A 146 -3.35 -13.73 -5.75
N GLY A 147 -4.23 -12.99 -6.44
CA GLY A 147 -5.45 -12.43 -5.84
C GLY A 147 -6.42 -13.52 -5.40
N LYS A 148 -6.64 -14.53 -6.24
CA LYS A 148 -7.51 -15.67 -5.93
C LYS A 148 -7.04 -16.50 -4.74
N PHE A 149 -5.73 -16.70 -4.59
CA PHE A 149 -5.19 -17.38 -3.42
C PHE A 149 -5.45 -16.58 -2.13
N ASN A 150 -5.26 -15.26 -2.15
CA ASN A 150 -5.55 -14.40 -1.01
C ASN A 150 -7.05 -14.41 -0.65
N ASP A 151 -7.95 -14.44 -1.64
CA ASP A 151 -9.39 -14.54 -1.42
C ASP A 151 -9.76 -15.83 -0.67
N VAL A 152 -9.21 -16.97 -1.10
CA VAL A 152 -9.45 -18.26 -0.44
C VAL A 152 -8.84 -18.26 0.97
N TYR A 153 -7.65 -17.68 1.14
CA TYR A 153 -7.02 -17.59 2.45
C TYR A 153 -7.82 -16.72 3.44
N ARG A 154 -8.34 -15.57 3.01
CA ARG A 154 -9.07 -14.63 3.90
C ARG A 154 -10.52 -15.00 4.10
N PHE A 155 -11.21 -15.43 3.05
CA PHE A 155 -12.66 -15.62 3.04
C PHE A 155 -13.09 -17.08 2.90
N GLY A 156 -12.17 -18.00 2.67
CA GLY A 156 -12.45 -19.43 2.46
C GLY A 156 -13.13 -19.74 1.12
N LYS A 157 -13.31 -18.73 0.25
CA LYS A 157 -13.95 -18.87 -1.06
C LYS A 157 -13.37 -17.87 -2.05
N VAL A 158 -13.42 -18.23 -3.32
CA VAL A 158 -13.12 -17.30 -4.41
C VAL A 158 -14.18 -16.20 -4.44
N GLN A 159 -13.77 -14.94 -4.41
CA GLN A 159 -14.68 -13.81 -4.55
C GLN A 159 -14.98 -13.53 -6.03
N ASP A 160 -16.15 -12.96 -6.29
CA ASP A 160 -16.53 -12.51 -7.63
C ASP A 160 -15.81 -11.19 -7.96
N CYS A 161 -15.15 -11.13 -9.13
CA CYS A 161 -14.45 -9.92 -9.58
C CYS A 161 -15.32 -8.94 -10.36
N SER A 162 -16.63 -9.18 -10.45
CA SER A 162 -17.55 -8.40 -11.28
C SER A 162 -17.62 -6.92 -10.87
N GLU A 163 -17.49 -6.62 -9.56
CA GLU A 163 -17.49 -5.23 -9.05
C GLU A 163 -16.29 -4.43 -9.58
N HIS A 164 -15.10 -5.05 -9.60
CA HIS A 164 -13.89 -4.39 -10.09
C HIS A 164 -13.93 -4.18 -11.61
N TRP A 165 -14.40 -5.17 -12.36
CA TRP A 165 -14.60 -5.03 -13.80
C TRP A 165 -15.68 -3.99 -14.13
N GLY A 166 -16.76 -3.94 -13.35
CA GLY A 166 -17.79 -2.91 -13.47
C GLY A 166 -17.22 -1.50 -13.32
N ALA A 167 -16.33 -1.29 -12.35
CA ALA A 167 -15.68 0.00 -12.14
C ALA A 167 -14.76 0.39 -13.31
N PHE A 168 -14.01 -0.57 -13.84
CA PHE A 168 -13.16 -0.36 -15.01
C PHE A 168 -13.99 0.05 -16.24
N TRP A 169 -15.03 -0.73 -16.57
CA TRP A 169 -15.87 -0.44 -17.72
C TRP A 169 -16.65 0.87 -17.57
N PHE A 170 -17.12 1.17 -16.36
CA PHE A 170 -17.72 2.47 -16.05
C PHE A 170 -16.74 3.61 -16.32
N CYS A 171 -15.49 3.50 -15.85
CA CYS A 171 -14.46 4.52 -16.09
C CYS A 171 -14.16 4.70 -17.59
N MET A 172 -13.97 3.60 -18.30
CA MET A 172 -13.68 3.62 -19.74
C MET A 172 -14.82 4.26 -20.53
N ARG A 173 -16.06 3.95 -20.17
CA ARG A 173 -17.26 4.50 -20.83
C ARG A 173 -17.47 5.98 -20.54
N ASN A 174 -17.17 6.42 -19.32
CA ASN A 174 -17.39 7.81 -18.88
C ASN A 174 -16.16 8.71 -19.04
N ARG A 175 -15.09 8.23 -19.68
CA ARG A 175 -13.83 8.97 -19.85
C ARG A 175 -13.99 10.26 -20.65
N THR A 176 -14.90 10.28 -21.62
CA THR A 176 -15.08 11.41 -22.56
C THR A 176 -16.04 12.48 -22.06
N LEU A 177 -16.68 12.29 -20.89
CA LEU A 177 -17.59 13.29 -20.33
C LEU A 177 -16.82 14.53 -19.82
N PRO A 178 -17.47 15.71 -19.85
CA PRO A 178 -16.92 16.93 -19.25
C PRO A 178 -16.78 16.77 -17.72
N GLY A 179 -15.83 17.50 -17.12
CA GLY A 179 -15.40 17.30 -15.73
C GLY A 179 -16.54 17.31 -14.70
N LYS A 180 -17.46 18.28 -14.77
CA LYS A 180 -18.58 18.38 -13.81
C LYS A 180 -19.54 17.20 -13.89
N ASP A 181 -20.01 16.87 -15.09
CA ASP A 181 -20.93 15.74 -15.30
C ASP A 181 -20.25 14.41 -14.94
N LYS A 182 -18.95 14.29 -15.23
CA LYS A 182 -18.15 13.12 -14.86
C LYS A 182 -18.09 12.95 -13.34
N GLU A 183 -17.82 14.02 -12.60
CA GLU A 183 -17.74 13.99 -11.14
C GLU A 183 -19.07 13.56 -10.49
N GLU A 184 -20.20 14.08 -10.99
CA GLU A 184 -21.53 13.69 -10.53
C GLU A 184 -21.83 12.22 -10.83
N MET A 185 -21.52 11.77 -12.04
CA MET A 185 -21.70 10.36 -12.44
C MET A 185 -20.83 9.42 -11.61
N ILE A 186 -19.59 9.80 -11.31
CA ILE A 186 -18.70 9.01 -10.45
C ILE A 186 -19.28 8.91 -9.04
N ALA A 187 -19.72 10.01 -8.45
CA ALA A 187 -20.33 9.96 -7.12
C ALA A 187 -21.56 9.05 -7.08
N GLN A 188 -22.45 9.17 -8.06
CA GLN A 188 -23.63 8.29 -8.17
C GLN A 188 -23.23 6.82 -8.30
N TYR A 189 -22.23 6.50 -9.13
CA TYR A 189 -21.73 5.14 -9.27
C TYR A 189 -21.25 4.53 -7.95
N TYR A 190 -20.53 5.30 -7.13
CA TYR A 190 -20.06 4.83 -5.83
C TYR A 190 -21.19 4.67 -4.82
N LEU A 191 -22.17 5.57 -4.82
CA LEU A 191 -23.38 5.46 -3.98
C LEU A 191 -24.17 4.19 -4.33
N ASP A 192 -24.49 3.98 -5.61
CA ASP A 192 -25.21 2.80 -6.09
C ASP A 192 -24.46 1.50 -5.76
N ARG A 193 -23.13 1.53 -5.89
CA ARG A 193 -22.26 0.39 -5.53
C ARG A 193 -22.31 0.09 -4.05
N ASP A 194 -22.25 1.11 -3.20
CA ASP A 194 -22.29 0.94 -1.75
C ASP A 194 -23.68 0.48 -1.28
N GLU A 195 -24.76 0.99 -1.88
CA GLU A 195 -26.13 0.50 -1.65
C GLU A 195 -26.29 -0.98 -2.04
N ARG A 196 -25.75 -1.39 -3.20
CA ARG A 196 -25.76 -2.79 -3.62
C ARG A 196 -24.99 -3.65 -2.62
N ARG A 197 -23.81 -3.20 -2.19
CA ARG A 197 -22.98 -3.94 -1.23
C ARG A 197 -23.67 -4.08 0.13
N LYS A 198 -24.36 -3.02 0.58
CA LYS A 198 -25.19 -3.02 1.80
C LYS A 198 -26.32 -4.05 1.70
N LYS A 199 -27.00 -4.16 0.55
CA LYS A 199 -28.05 -5.15 0.33
C LYS A 199 -27.53 -6.59 0.31
N GLU A 200 -26.37 -6.82 -0.31
CA GLU A 200 -25.80 -8.18 -0.47
C GLU A 200 -25.09 -8.70 0.79
N ARG A 201 -24.34 -7.83 1.49
CA ARG A 201 -23.45 -8.22 2.60
C ARG A 201 -23.95 -7.74 3.96
N GLY A 202 -25.04 -6.98 4.01
CA GLY A 202 -25.47 -6.24 5.19
C GLY A 202 -24.64 -4.98 5.42
N SER A 203 -25.16 -4.06 6.23
CA SER A 203 -24.40 -2.90 6.73
C SER A 203 -24.16 -3.04 8.23
N SER A 204 -23.06 -2.47 8.71
CA SER A 204 -22.84 -2.29 10.15
C SER A 204 -23.92 -1.45 10.81
N GLU A 205 -24.61 -0.61 10.04
CA GLU A 205 -25.74 0.20 10.50
C GLU A 205 -26.96 -0.64 10.91
N ASP A 206 -27.05 -1.90 10.47
CA ASP A 206 -28.11 -2.81 10.94
C ASP A 206 -27.88 -3.28 12.38
N VAL A 207 -26.63 -3.22 12.85
CA VAL A 207 -26.24 -3.63 14.21
C VAL A 207 -26.00 -2.41 15.11
N TRP A 208 -25.50 -1.31 14.56
CA TRP A 208 -25.10 -0.12 15.30
C TRP A 208 -25.77 1.13 14.77
N GLU A 209 -26.49 1.84 15.63
CA GLU A 209 -27.06 3.14 15.29
C GLU A 209 -25.98 4.24 15.25
N ILE A 210 -26.14 5.19 14.33
CA ILE A 210 -25.27 6.36 14.24
C ILE A 210 -25.40 7.19 15.52
N ARG A 211 -24.27 7.51 16.15
CA ARG A 211 -24.25 8.36 17.34
C ARG A 211 -24.63 9.79 16.99
N THR A 212 -25.61 10.33 17.69
CA THR A 212 -26.04 11.73 17.55
C THR A 212 -25.24 12.70 18.42
N LYS A 213 -24.52 12.18 19.42
CA LYS A 213 -23.68 12.97 20.33
C LYS A 213 -22.23 12.48 20.28
N GLY A 214 -21.30 13.43 20.36
CA GLY A 214 -19.87 13.16 20.46
C GLY A 214 -19.52 12.36 21.72
N VAL A 215 -18.45 11.57 21.65
CA VAL A 215 -17.96 10.80 22.80
C VAL A 215 -17.21 11.75 23.73
N GLU A 216 -17.77 12.03 24.90
CA GLU A 216 -17.15 12.93 25.89
C GLU A 216 -15.87 12.35 26.50
N ARG A 217 -15.84 11.03 26.75
CA ARG A 217 -14.65 10.31 27.23
C ARG A 217 -14.47 9.00 26.47
N ALA A 218 -13.53 8.99 25.53
CA ALA A 218 -13.24 7.81 24.70
C ALA A 218 -12.34 6.79 25.43
N PHE A 219 -11.57 7.25 26.42
CA PHE A 219 -10.63 6.44 27.19
C PHE A 219 -10.93 6.56 28.68
N HIS A 220 -10.51 5.56 29.46
CA HIS A 220 -10.71 5.56 30.91
C HIS A 220 -9.83 6.60 31.65
N ARG A 221 -8.75 7.06 30.98
CA ARG A 221 -7.74 7.98 31.52
C ARG A 221 -7.61 9.14 30.55
N ASP A 222 -7.85 10.35 31.04
CA ASP A 222 -7.69 11.56 30.26
C ASP A 222 -6.22 12.01 30.35
N PRO A 223 -5.48 12.08 29.22
CA PRO A 223 -4.06 12.44 29.23
C PRO A 223 -3.81 13.87 29.73
N ASP A 224 -4.81 14.75 29.59
CA ASP A 224 -4.70 16.17 29.97
C ASP A 224 -4.86 16.41 31.48
N THR A 225 -5.33 15.43 32.25
CA THR A 225 -5.51 15.55 33.70
C THR A 225 -4.22 15.39 34.50
N GLU A 226 -3.13 14.92 33.89
CA GLU A 226 -1.93 14.48 34.62
C GLU A 226 -0.72 15.40 34.45
N GLU A 227 -0.81 16.42 33.59
CA GLU A 227 0.25 17.42 33.38
C GLU A 227 0.04 18.72 34.19
N GLY A 228 -1.00 18.79 35.05
CA GLY A 228 -1.46 20.01 35.71
C GLY A 228 -1.06 20.22 37.17
N ALA A 229 0.00 19.59 37.69
CA ALA A 229 0.44 19.80 39.07
C ALA A 229 1.97 19.85 39.24
N VAL A 230 2.66 20.63 38.41
CA VAL A 230 3.98 21.15 38.78
C VAL A 230 3.78 22.61 39.22
N PRO A 231 3.80 22.92 40.53
CA PRO A 231 3.78 24.30 40.96
C PRO A 231 5.04 24.99 40.44
N MET A 232 4.87 26.05 39.65
CA MET A 232 5.95 26.99 39.37
C MET A 232 6.43 27.53 40.72
N GLN A 233 7.64 27.15 41.13
CA GLN A 233 8.32 27.75 42.28
C GLN A 233 8.80 29.14 41.86
N GLU A 234 8.26 30.16 42.53
CA GLU A 234 8.82 31.53 42.57
C GLU A 234 10.20 31.56 43.23
#